data_AF-A0A7C1NSP4-F1
#
_entry.id   AF-A0A7C1NSP4-F1
#
_cell.length_a   1.000
_cell.length_b   1.000
_cell.length_c   1.000
_cell.angle_alpha   90.00
_cell.angle_beta   90.00
_cell.angle_gamma   90.00
#
_symmetry.space_group_name_H-M   'P 1'
#
loop_
_entity.id
_entity.type
_entity.pdbx_description
1 polymer ?
#
loop_
_entity_poly.entity_id
_entity_poly.type
_entity_poly.pdbx_seq_one_letter_code
_entity_poly.pdbx_strand_id
1 'polypeptide(L)'
;TCVGSKHCRFGTQDAMGMGIEIEKMTWGSWTPAKVKIAVSGCPRNCAEATIKDFGVVAVDSGWELYVGGNGGMKVRVSDFLTKVSSEDEVKEYACAFMQMYREQGHHNERTAPWIERVGLSYVRAELIENDTQRKEFYARFLESQKYAQVDPWRERASMGVDVTDFIPLKDIS
;
A
#
# COMPACT_ATOMS: atom_id res chain seq x y z
N THR A 1 4.44 8.46 -0.12
CA THR A 1 4.90 8.39 -1.52
C THR A 1 6.02 9.40 -1.75
N CYS A 2 6.66 9.40 -2.92
CA CYS A 2 7.41 10.57 -3.40
C CYS A 2 6.59 11.33 -4.46
N VAL A 3 7.10 12.46 -4.96
CA VAL A 3 6.34 13.31 -5.89
C VAL A 3 6.14 12.71 -7.31
N GLY A 4 6.86 11.65 -7.67
CA GLY A 4 6.67 10.92 -8.94
C GLY A 4 6.98 11.72 -10.22
N SER A 5 6.61 11.14 -11.37
CA SER A 5 6.82 11.74 -12.71
C SER A 5 6.04 13.04 -12.96
N LYS A 6 4.99 13.30 -12.17
CA LYS A 6 4.20 14.54 -12.26
C LYS A 6 4.99 15.81 -11.89
N HIS A 7 5.99 15.69 -11.01
CA HIS A 7 6.77 16.86 -10.55
C HIS A 7 8.28 16.65 -10.52
N CYS A 8 8.78 15.41 -10.42
CA CYS A 8 10.22 15.15 -10.40
C CYS A 8 10.74 14.82 -11.80
N ARG A 9 11.79 15.53 -12.23
CA ARG A 9 12.49 15.26 -13.51
C ARG A 9 13.09 13.85 -13.63
N PHE A 10 13.24 13.14 -12.51
CA PHE A 10 13.74 11.76 -12.46
C PHE A 10 12.62 10.74 -12.21
N GLY A 11 11.37 11.18 -12.08
CA GLY A 11 10.25 10.28 -11.85
C GLY A 11 9.96 9.49 -13.12
N THR A 12 10.01 8.17 -13.03
CA THR A 12 9.69 7.26 -14.12
C THR A 12 8.19 7.06 -14.23
N GLN A 13 7.48 6.96 -13.10
CA GLN A 13 6.03 6.74 -13.05
C GLN A 13 5.33 7.63 -12.01
N ASP A 14 3.99 7.69 -12.08
CA ASP A 14 3.15 8.49 -11.17
C ASP A 14 3.01 7.81 -9.80
N ALA A 15 3.97 8.07 -8.92
CA ALA A 15 3.95 7.56 -7.55
C ALA A 15 2.81 8.10 -6.70
N MET A 16 2.34 9.34 -6.95
CA MET A 16 1.28 9.94 -6.15
C MET A 16 -0.07 9.34 -6.52
N GLY A 17 -0.36 9.21 -7.82
CA GLY A 17 -1.56 8.53 -8.31
C GLY A 17 -1.67 7.10 -7.78
N MET A 18 -0.60 6.30 -7.95
CA MET A 18 -0.55 4.94 -7.42
C MET A 18 -0.73 4.89 -5.89
N GLY A 19 -0.12 5.83 -5.14
CA GLY A 19 -0.31 5.91 -3.70
C GLY A 19 -1.75 6.20 -3.28
N ILE A 20 -2.43 7.11 -3.97
CA ILE A 20 -3.84 7.43 -3.73
C ILE A 20 -4.71 6.19 -3.98
N GLU A 21 -4.47 5.46 -5.06
CA GLU A 21 -5.26 4.26 -5.39
C GLU A 21 -5.04 3.15 -4.34
N ILE A 22 -3.80 2.89 -3.93
CA ILE A 22 -3.53 1.92 -2.86
C ILE A 22 -4.15 2.38 -1.53
N GLU A 23 -4.06 3.66 -1.19
CA GLU A 23 -4.66 4.21 0.05
C GLU A 23 -6.17 3.97 0.07
N LYS A 24 -6.88 4.36 -0.99
CA LYS A 24 -8.33 4.11 -1.11
C LYS A 24 -8.71 2.64 -1.00
N MET A 25 -7.85 1.73 -1.47
CA MET A 25 -8.10 0.30 -1.35
C MET A 25 -7.84 -0.24 0.05
N THR A 26 -6.93 0.35 0.81
CA THR A 26 -6.39 -0.26 2.04
C THR A 26 -6.72 0.47 3.33
N TRP A 27 -7.16 1.72 3.26
CA TRP A 27 -7.55 2.49 4.43
C TRP A 27 -8.70 1.81 5.19
N GLY A 28 -8.76 2.04 6.51
CA GLY A 28 -9.75 1.40 7.38
C GLY A 28 -9.53 -0.11 7.61
N SER A 29 -8.54 -0.72 6.98
CA SER A 29 -8.24 -2.15 7.17
C SER A 29 -7.79 -2.47 8.60
N TRP A 30 -8.41 -3.50 9.17
CA TRP A 30 -7.91 -4.14 10.38
C TRP A 30 -6.75 -5.06 10.08
N THR A 31 -5.59 -4.80 10.68
CA THR A 31 -4.36 -5.58 10.55
C THR A 31 -3.82 -6.00 11.93
N PRO A 32 -3.04 -7.10 12.03
CA PRO A 32 -2.49 -7.57 13.31
C PRO A 32 -1.68 -6.52 14.08
N ALA A 33 -1.01 -5.63 13.35
CA ALA A 33 -0.31 -4.43 13.83
C ALA A 33 -0.30 -3.36 12.73
N LYS A 34 0.18 -2.14 13.04
CA LYS A 34 0.29 -1.04 12.06
C LYS A 34 1.09 -1.44 10.80
N VAL A 35 0.55 -1.12 9.62
CA VAL A 35 1.18 -1.40 8.33
C VAL A 35 1.57 -0.07 7.67
N LYS A 36 2.76 -0.02 7.07
CA LYS A 36 3.21 1.10 6.24
C LYS A 36 3.38 0.66 4.80
N ILE A 37 2.81 1.42 3.88
CA ILE A 37 2.98 1.21 2.45
C ILE A 37 3.65 2.45 1.88
N ALA A 38 4.58 2.28 0.95
CA ALA A 38 5.17 3.40 0.23
C ALA A 38 5.33 3.10 -1.26
N VAL A 39 5.14 4.16 -2.05
CA VAL A 39 5.34 4.16 -3.49
C VAL A 39 6.40 5.19 -3.85
N SER A 40 7.48 4.73 -4.47
CA SER A 40 8.57 5.51 -5.02
C SER A 40 8.47 5.51 -6.55
N GLY A 41 8.49 6.69 -7.16
CA GLY A 41 8.30 6.86 -8.61
C GLY A 41 9.53 6.56 -9.48
N CYS A 42 10.67 6.21 -8.88
CA CYS A 42 11.89 5.81 -9.57
C CYS A 42 12.85 5.08 -8.61
N PRO A 43 13.94 4.46 -9.10
CA PRO A 43 14.89 3.70 -8.29
C PRO A 43 15.61 4.50 -7.19
N ARG A 44 15.57 5.83 -7.23
CA ARG A 44 16.13 6.68 -6.16
C ARG A 44 15.41 6.52 -4.82
N ASN A 45 14.22 5.91 -4.84
CA ASN A 45 13.54 5.42 -3.65
C ASN A 45 13.31 6.48 -2.55
N CYS A 46 12.99 7.72 -2.93
CA CYS A 46 12.80 8.83 -1.98
C CYS A 46 11.63 8.62 -1.00
N ALA A 47 10.70 7.70 -1.28
CA ALA A 47 9.63 7.32 -0.34
C ALA A 47 10.08 6.25 0.66
N GLU A 48 11.34 5.81 0.59
CA GLU A 48 11.95 4.78 1.44
C GLU A 48 11.14 3.47 1.42
N ALA A 49 10.68 3.06 0.25
CA ALA A 49 9.81 1.90 0.05
C ALA A 49 10.46 0.59 0.54
N THR A 50 11.78 0.51 0.47
CA THR A 50 12.58 -0.66 0.85
C THR A 50 12.75 -0.86 2.38
N ILE A 51 12.06 -0.08 3.20
CA ILE A 51 11.96 -0.26 4.66
C ILE A 51 10.52 -0.20 5.16
N LYS A 52 9.53 -0.29 4.25
CA LYS A 52 8.11 -0.34 4.59
C LYS A 52 7.59 -1.78 4.55
N ASP A 53 6.44 -2.01 5.17
CA ASP A 53 5.83 -3.35 5.26
C ASP A 53 5.50 -3.88 3.84
N PHE A 54 5.02 -3.00 2.95
CA PHE A 54 4.91 -3.22 1.51
C PHE A 54 5.50 -2.01 0.76
N GLY A 55 6.44 -2.26 -0.13
CA GLY A 55 7.15 -1.23 -0.88
C GLY A 55 6.93 -1.38 -2.38
N VAL A 56 6.66 -0.27 -3.05
CA VAL A 56 6.53 -0.19 -4.51
C VAL A 56 7.58 0.77 -5.04
N VAL A 57 8.43 0.32 -5.96
CA VAL A 57 9.45 1.15 -6.61
C VAL A 57 9.27 1.07 -8.12
N ALA A 58 8.94 2.19 -8.74
CA ALA A 58 8.88 2.28 -10.19
C ALA A 58 10.28 2.17 -10.81
N VAL A 59 10.31 1.45 -11.92
CA VAL A 59 11.43 1.28 -12.84
C VAL A 59 10.93 1.47 -14.27
N ASP A 60 11.83 1.62 -15.24
CA ASP A 60 11.43 1.92 -16.64
C ASP A 60 10.57 0.82 -17.28
N SER A 61 10.60 -0.39 -16.73
CA SER A 61 9.88 -1.57 -17.20
C SER A 61 8.72 -1.99 -16.29
N GLY A 62 8.24 -1.10 -15.42
CA GLY A 62 7.11 -1.36 -14.52
C GLY A 62 7.45 -1.09 -13.06
N TRP A 63 7.06 -1.99 -12.17
CA TRP A 63 7.11 -1.77 -10.73
C TRP A 63 7.75 -2.95 -10.02
N GLU A 64 8.75 -2.68 -9.19
CA GLU A 64 9.31 -3.65 -8.27
C GLU A 64 8.58 -3.59 -6.93
N LEU A 65 8.22 -4.77 -6.44
CA LEU A 65 7.47 -4.96 -5.21
C LEU A 65 8.37 -5.54 -4.14
N TYR A 66 8.30 -4.98 -2.93
CA TYR A 66 9.11 -5.36 -1.79
C TYR A 66 8.24 -5.59 -0.56
N VAL A 67 8.65 -6.50 0.33
CA VAL A 67 7.85 -6.89 1.50
C VAL A 67 8.67 -7.03 2.78
N GLY A 68 8.01 -6.84 3.93
CA GLY A 68 8.60 -7.12 5.24
C GLY A 68 9.63 -6.10 5.72
N GLY A 69 9.66 -4.89 5.18
CA GLY A 69 10.54 -3.84 5.70
C GLY A 69 10.07 -3.29 7.05
N ASN A 70 11.00 -2.78 7.86
CA ASN A 70 10.69 -2.08 9.10
C ASN A 70 11.70 -0.97 9.39
N GLY A 71 11.30 0.29 9.20
CA GLY A 71 12.06 1.48 9.65
C GLY A 71 11.90 1.83 11.13
N GLY A 72 11.69 0.84 12.01
CA GLY A 72 11.54 1.04 13.46
C GLY A 72 12.86 0.89 14.24
N MET A 73 12.77 0.66 15.55
CA MET A 73 13.95 0.47 16.42
C MET A 73 14.90 -0.62 15.92
N LYS A 74 14.36 -1.79 15.54
CA LYS A 74 15.10 -2.81 14.80
C LYS A 74 14.86 -2.60 13.32
N VAL A 75 15.81 -1.97 12.65
CA VAL A 75 15.73 -1.74 11.21
C VAL A 75 15.80 -3.08 10.48
N ARG A 76 14.84 -3.31 9.57
CA ARG A 76 14.84 -4.45 8.64
C ARG A 76 14.64 -3.91 7.23
N VAL A 77 15.56 -4.24 6.33
CA VAL A 77 15.37 -4.00 4.89
C VAL A 77 14.30 -4.96 4.37
N SER A 78 13.46 -4.49 3.45
CA SER A 78 12.47 -5.32 2.80
C SER A 78 13.13 -6.32 1.85
N ASP A 79 12.46 -7.44 1.62
CA ASP A 79 12.85 -8.42 0.62
C ASP A 79 12.20 -8.11 -0.74
N PHE A 80 12.91 -8.37 -1.84
CA PHE A 80 12.31 -8.30 -3.17
C PHE A 80 11.29 -9.43 -3.36
N LEU A 81 10.05 -9.07 -3.65
CA LEU A 81 8.98 -10.01 -3.93
C LEU A 81 8.98 -10.37 -5.42
N THR A 82 8.58 -9.42 -6.26
CA THR A 82 8.43 -9.62 -7.70
C THR A 82 8.45 -8.28 -8.44
N LYS A 83 8.45 -8.35 -9.77
CA LYS A 83 8.29 -7.21 -10.66
C LYS A 83 7.04 -7.39 -11.50
N VAL A 84 6.25 -6.33 -11.62
CA VAL A 84 4.99 -6.32 -12.37
C VAL A 84 4.99 -5.18 -13.39
N SER A 85 4.16 -5.32 -14.42
CA SER A 85 4.14 -4.39 -15.55
C SER A 85 3.06 -3.33 -15.43
N SER A 86 1.99 -3.63 -14.70
CA SER A 86 0.79 -2.80 -14.63
C SER A 86 0.46 -2.33 -13.22
N GLU A 87 -0.27 -1.22 -13.15
CA GLU A 87 -0.79 -0.68 -11.89
C GLU A 87 -1.81 -1.62 -11.22
N ASP A 88 -2.60 -2.34 -12.01
CA ASP A 88 -3.57 -3.32 -11.51
C ASP A 88 -2.88 -4.49 -10.81
N GLU A 89 -1.77 -4.98 -11.35
CA GLU A 89 -0.96 -5.99 -10.68
C GLU A 89 -0.39 -5.47 -9.36
N VAL A 90 0.10 -4.23 -9.30
CA VAL A 90 0.58 -3.62 -8.03
C VAL A 90 -0.51 -3.68 -6.96
N LYS A 91 -1.74 -3.28 -7.32
CA LYS A 91 -2.90 -3.28 -6.43
C LYS A 91 -3.30 -4.70 -6.00
N GLU A 92 -3.32 -5.66 -6.93
CA GLU A 92 -3.60 -7.07 -6.64
C GLU A 92 -2.60 -7.63 -5.62
N TYR A 93 -1.30 -7.47 -5.87
CA TYR A 93 -0.25 -7.96 -4.96
C TYR A 93 -0.27 -7.26 -3.61
N ALA A 94 -0.50 -5.94 -3.55
CA ALA A 94 -0.58 -5.20 -2.30
C ALA A 94 -1.70 -5.75 -1.41
N CYS A 95 -2.90 -5.89 -1.98
CA CYS A 95 -4.07 -6.39 -1.26
C CYS A 95 -3.94 -7.87 -0.89
N ALA A 96 -3.42 -8.71 -1.79
CA ALA A 96 -3.20 -10.13 -1.51
C ALA A 96 -2.18 -10.34 -0.39
N PHE A 97 -1.06 -9.61 -0.42
CA PHE A 97 -0.05 -9.62 0.64
C PHE A 97 -0.64 -9.19 1.98
N MET A 98 -1.43 -8.10 1.99
CA MET A 98 -2.08 -7.67 3.22
C MET A 98 -3.07 -8.70 3.75
N GLN A 99 -3.86 -9.35 2.88
CA GLN A 99 -4.80 -10.38 3.33
C GLN A 99 -4.08 -11.59 3.92
N MET A 100 -3.03 -12.06 3.25
CA MET A 100 -2.21 -13.16 3.77
C MET A 100 -1.65 -12.82 5.16
N TYR A 101 -1.12 -11.61 5.34
CA TYR A 101 -0.65 -11.13 6.64
C TYR A 101 -1.78 -11.01 7.67
N ARG A 102 -2.97 -10.53 7.29
CA ARG A 102 -4.13 -10.42 8.17
C ARG A 102 -4.60 -11.76 8.71
N GLU A 103 -4.54 -12.80 7.88
CA GLU A 103 -4.98 -14.15 8.24
C GLU A 103 -3.93 -14.91 9.07
N GLN A 104 -2.65 -14.56 8.97
CA GLN A 104 -1.54 -15.36 9.52
C GLN A 104 -0.70 -14.66 10.60
N GLY A 105 -0.76 -13.34 10.69
CA GLY A 105 -0.03 -12.55 11.66
C GLY A 105 -0.63 -12.69 13.06
N HIS A 106 0.22 -12.82 14.08
CA HIS A 106 -0.21 -12.81 15.47
C HIS A 106 -0.54 -11.37 15.92
N HIS A 107 -1.35 -11.23 16.98
CA HIS A 107 -1.66 -9.92 17.54
C HIS A 107 -0.37 -9.13 17.88
N ASN A 108 -0.30 -7.87 17.44
CA ASN A 108 0.85 -6.98 17.55
C ASN A 108 2.15 -7.45 16.84
N GLU A 109 2.09 -8.50 16.02
CA GLU A 109 3.21 -8.90 15.17
C GLU A 109 3.26 -7.99 13.93
N ARG A 110 4.41 -7.41 13.60
CA ARG A 110 4.61 -6.62 12.36
C ARG A 110 4.94 -7.56 11.20
N THR A 111 4.78 -7.09 9.96
CA THR A 111 5.09 -7.91 8.76
C THR A 111 6.55 -8.40 8.71
N ALA A 112 7.48 -7.60 9.24
CA ALA A 112 8.90 -7.95 9.34
C ALA A 112 9.16 -9.22 10.17
N PRO A 113 8.82 -9.28 11.48
CA PRO A 113 8.86 -10.52 12.26
C PRO A 113 8.00 -11.65 11.68
N TRP A 114 6.84 -11.33 11.11
CA TRP A 114 5.98 -12.35 10.48
C TRP A 114 6.70 -13.05 9.32
N ILE A 115 7.33 -12.30 8.40
CA ILE A 115 8.15 -12.87 7.30
C ILE A 115 9.37 -13.61 7.84
N GLU A 116 10.03 -13.12 8.89
CA GLU A 116 11.12 -13.85 9.55
C GLU A 116 10.64 -15.21 10.10
N ARG A 117 9.39 -15.29 10.57
CA ARG A 117 8.78 -16.50 11.11
C ARG A 117 8.30 -17.48 10.05
N VAL A 118 7.55 -17.02 9.04
CA VAL A 118 6.96 -17.90 8.01
C VAL A 118 7.92 -18.19 6.86
N GLY A 119 8.91 -17.32 6.66
CA GLY A 119 9.89 -17.41 5.59
C GLY A 119 9.43 -16.74 4.29
N LEU A 120 10.34 -16.01 3.64
CA LEU A 120 10.08 -15.38 2.34
C LEU A 120 9.73 -16.41 1.26
N SER A 121 10.33 -17.60 1.29
CA SER A 121 10.04 -18.68 0.34
C SER A 121 8.57 -19.08 0.37
N TYR A 122 7.98 -19.17 1.56
CA TYR A 122 6.56 -19.47 1.72
C TYR A 122 5.68 -18.35 1.15
N VAL A 123 6.01 -17.08 1.43
CA VAL A 123 5.29 -15.93 0.86
C VAL A 123 5.36 -15.91 -0.67
N ARG A 124 6.51 -16.27 -1.26
CA ARG A 124 6.66 -16.38 -2.73
C ARG A 124 5.85 -17.55 -3.30
N ALA A 125 5.83 -18.70 -2.63
CA ALA A 125 5.02 -19.84 -3.06
C ALA A 125 3.52 -19.48 -3.13
N GLU A 126 3.02 -18.78 -2.11
CA GLU A 126 1.61 -18.40 -2.00
C GLU A 126 1.20 -17.26 -2.94
N LEU A 127 2.08 -16.26 -3.14
CA LEU A 127 1.73 -15.07 -3.92
C LEU A 127 2.21 -15.11 -5.37
N ILE A 128 3.32 -15.76 -5.68
CA ILE A 128 3.93 -15.74 -7.02
C ILE A 128 3.66 -17.04 -7.75
N GLU A 129 3.97 -18.17 -7.11
CA GLU A 129 3.88 -19.51 -7.73
C GLU A 129 2.44 -20.04 -7.78
N ASN A 130 1.56 -19.49 -6.94
CA ASN A 130 0.14 -19.83 -6.88
C ASN A 130 -0.75 -18.61 -7.22
N ASP A 131 -1.02 -18.41 -8.50
CA ASP A 131 -1.82 -17.27 -8.97
C ASP A 131 -3.28 -17.34 -8.49
N THR A 132 -3.82 -18.55 -8.36
CA THR A 132 -5.17 -18.81 -7.89
C THR A 132 -5.31 -18.36 -6.44
N GLN A 133 -4.40 -18.80 -5.57
CA GLN A 133 -4.37 -18.39 -4.17
C GLN A 133 -4.15 -16.87 -4.01
N ARG A 134 -3.27 -16.25 -4.80
CA ARG A 134 -3.10 -14.79 -4.80
C ARG A 134 -4.41 -14.07 -5.13
N LYS A 135 -5.13 -14.50 -6.17
CA LYS A 135 -6.42 -13.92 -6.57
C LYS A 135 -7.50 -14.13 -5.50
N GLU A 136 -7.49 -15.26 -4.82
CA GLU A 136 -8.39 -15.51 -3.70
C GLU A 136 -8.10 -14.61 -2.49
N PHE A 137 -6.82 -14.42 -2.12
CA PHE A 137 -6.42 -13.45 -1.12
C PHE A 137 -6.87 -12.03 -1.51
N TYR A 138 -6.67 -11.64 -2.77
CA TYR A 138 -7.11 -10.35 -3.28
C TYR A 138 -8.64 -10.18 -3.15
N ALA A 139 -9.41 -11.17 -3.59
CA ALA A 139 -10.87 -11.13 -3.51
C ALA A 139 -11.38 -11.03 -2.07
N ARG A 140 -10.82 -11.82 -1.14
CA ARG A 140 -11.16 -11.75 0.29
C ARG A 140 -10.79 -10.42 0.90
N PHE A 141 -9.67 -9.83 0.48
CA PHE A 141 -9.29 -8.48 0.90
C PHE A 141 -10.38 -7.47 0.52
N LEU A 142 -10.75 -7.42 -0.76
CA LEU A 142 -11.77 -6.50 -1.26
C LEU A 142 -13.12 -6.70 -0.57
N GLU A 143 -13.55 -7.95 -0.36
CA GLU A 143 -14.78 -8.25 0.36
C GLU A 143 -14.76 -7.66 1.77
N SER A 144 -13.65 -7.81 2.49
CA SER A 144 -13.53 -7.27 3.85
C SER A 144 -13.56 -5.74 3.93
N GLN A 145 -13.17 -5.04 2.85
CA GLN A 145 -13.17 -3.58 2.82
C GLN A 145 -14.57 -2.98 2.70
N LYS A 146 -15.54 -3.71 2.13
CA LYS A 146 -16.92 -3.25 1.93
C LYS A 146 -17.59 -2.79 3.22
N TYR A 147 -17.20 -3.35 4.35
CA TYR A 147 -17.80 -3.08 5.67
C TYR A 147 -16.96 -2.13 6.54
N ALA A 148 -15.74 -1.78 6.12
CA ALA A 148 -14.78 -1.04 6.93
C ALA A 148 -14.44 0.36 6.38
N GLN A 149 -14.75 0.64 5.11
CA GLN A 149 -14.39 1.89 4.43
C GLN A 149 -15.55 2.89 4.38
N VAL A 150 -15.94 3.38 5.56
CA VAL A 150 -16.82 4.56 5.64
C VAL A 150 -15.96 5.80 5.53
N ASP A 151 -16.15 6.59 4.47
CA ASP A 151 -15.43 7.86 4.29
C ASP A 151 -16.08 8.98 5.10
N PRO A 152 -15.46 9.43 6.21
CA PRO A 152 -16.05 10.47 7.04
C PRO A 152 -16.06 11.84 6.36
N TRP A 153 -15.25 12.02 5.30
CA TRP A 153 -15.14 13.27 4.55
C TRP A 153 -16.03 13.30 3.32
N ARG A 154 -16.40 12.15 2.77
CA ARG A 154 -17.25 12.08 1.56
C ARG A 154 -18.59 12.77 1.78
N GLU A 155 -19.24 12.53 2.90
CA GLU A 155 -20.51 13.18 3.25
C GLU A 155 -20.36 14.70 3.32
N ARG A 156 -19.29 15.18 3.98
CA ARG A 156 -19.01 16.62 4.10
C ARG A 156 -18.68 17.28 2.75
N ALA A 157 -17.82 16.64 1.95
CA ALA A 157 -17.32 17.21 0.70
C ALA A 157 -18.34 17.13 -0.45
N SER A 158 -19.28 16.17 -0.43
CA SER A 158 -20.16 15.90 -1.58
C SER A 158 -21.66 15.91 -1.29
N MET A 159 -22.09 15.74 -0.03
CA MET A 159 -23.51 15.66 0.33
C MET A 159 -24.06 16.92 1.01
N GLY A 160 -23.26 17.99 1.10
CA GLY A 160 -23.73 19.27 1.63
C GLY A 160 -23.99 19.25 3.15
N VAL A 161 -23.32 18.38 3.89
CA VAL A 161 -23.31 18.37 5.36
C VAL A 161 -22.24 19.36 5.84
N ASP A 162 -22.58 20.25 6.77
CA ASP A 162 -21.68 21.28 7.33
C ASP A 162 -21.04 22.24 6.30
N VAL A 163 -21.75 22.56 5.20
CA VAL A 163 -21.27 23.51 4.15
C VAL A 163 -20.85 24.86 4.72
N THR A 164 -21.42 25.26 5.85
CA THR A 164 -21.09 26.49 6.57
C THR A 164 -19.61 26.61 6.94
N ASP A 165 -18.91 25.49 7.17
CA ASP A 165 -17.51 25.46 7.57
C ASP A 165 -16.54 25.81 6.41
N PHE A 166 -17.04 25.77 5.17
CA PHE A 166 -16.27 26.03 3.95
C PHE A 166 -16.70 27.31 3.22
N ILE A 167 -17.55 28.13 3.83
CA ILE A 167 -17.90 29.45 3.31
C ILE A 167 -16.66 30.34 3.47
N PRO A 168 -16.10 30.90 2.38
CA PRO A 168 -14.98 31.83 2.48
C PRO A 168 -15.34 32.99 3.41
N LEU A 169 -14.41 33.38 4.27
CA LEU A 169 -14.60 34.57 5.11
C LEU A 169 -14.91 35.77 4.22
N LYS A 170 -15.83 36.61 4.69
CA LYS A 170 -16.25 37.80 3.95
C LYS A 170 -15.04 38.70 3.73
N ASP A 171 -14.74 38.98 2.47
CA ASP A 171 -13.67 39.91 2.12
C ASP A 171 -14.06 41.30 2.65
N ILE A 172 -13.22 41.88 3.52
CA ILE A 172 -13.45 43.17 4.17
C ILE A 172 -12.71 44.30 3.43
N SER A 173 -12.43 44.08 2.13
CA SER A 173 -11.77 45.05 1.27
C SER A 173 -12.67 46.23 0.87
#